data_AF-A0AAU4WVJ4-F1
#
_entry.id   AF-A0AAU4WVJ4-F1
#
_cell.length_a   1.000
_cell.length_b   1.000
_cell.length_c   1.000
_cell.angle_alpha   90.00
_cell.angle_beta   90.00
_cell.angle_gamma   90.00
#
_symmetry.space_group_name_H-M   'P 1'
#
loop_
_entity.id
_entity.type
_entity.pdbx_description
1 polymer ?
#
loop_
_entity_poly.entity_id
_entity_poly.type
_entity_poly.pdbx_seq_one_letter_code
_entity_poly.pdbx_strand_id
1 'polypeptide(L)'
;MASPSSPVSLPSAAGVLRERYTGRLPASLDELSGPAQGRVELPLHVAWSGLRAYDLDRPRQRMSLYRTVLAEGQRDDLTTLLDRDLLVAQWPVLRTLVSRHIRLVWEDAFPALARRTPTAA
;
A
#
# COMPACT_ATOMS: atom_id res chain seq x y z
N MET A 1 -28.25 12.94 40.98
CA MET A 1 -28.50 11.96 39.91
C MET A 1 -27.19 11.80 39.15
N ALA A 2 -26.51 10.67 39.30
CA ALA A 2 -25.25 10.40 38.63
C ALA A 2 -25.53 9.65 37.33
N SER A 3 -25.12 10.21 36.20
CA SER A 3 -25.04 9.48 34.93
C SER A 3 -23.70 8.74 34.89
N PRO A 4 -23.66 7.40 34.73
CA PRO A 4 -22.43 6.73 34.37
C PRO A 4 -22.46 6.34 32.89
N SER A 5 -21.53 6.97 32.17
CA SER A 5 -20.66 6.38 31.17
C SER A 5 -21.29 5.81 29.89
N SER A 6 -21.04 6.53 28.79
CA SER A 6 -21.09 5.98 27.44
C SER A 6 -20.25 4.70 27.35
N PRO A 7 -20.74 3.63 26.70
CA PRO A 7 -19.92 2.45 26.47
C PRO A 7 -18.79 2.84 25.51
N VAL A 8 -17.54 2.67 25.95
CA VAL A 8 -16.39 2.65 25.03
C VAL A 8 -16.69 1.57 24.00
N SER A 9 -17.03 1.99 22.78
CA SER A 9 -17.22 1.05 21.67
C SER A 9 -15.84 0.55 21.31
N LEU A 10 -15.53 -0.70 21.67
CA LEU A 10 -14.27 -1.33 21.29
C LEU A 10 -14.08 -1.18 19.78
N PRO A 11 -12.88 -0.79 19.31
CA PRO A 11 -12.65 -0.67 17.88
C PRO A 11 -12.85 -2.05 17.25
N SER A 12 -13.78 -2.11 16.29
CA SER A 12 -13.97 -3.32 15.48
C SER A 12 -12.64 -3.73 14.85
N ALA A 13 -12.42 -5.03 14.60
CA ALA A 13 -11.20 -5.52 13.94
C ALA A 13 -10.91 -4.79 12.61
N ALA A 14 -11.98 -4.40 11.90
CA ALA A 14 -11.91 -3.56 10.70
C ALA A 14 -11.34 -2.16 10.96
N GLY A 15 -11.72 -1.53 12.09
CA GLY A 15 -11.21 -0.24 12.52
C GLY A 15 -9.72 -0.31 12.87
N VAL A 16 -9.31 -1.32 13.65
CA VAL A 16 -7.90 -1.53 14.03
C VAL A 16 -7.01 -1.73 12.79
N LEU A 17 -7.48 -2.51 11.82
CA LEU A 17 -6.75 -2.70 10.56
C LEU A 17 -6.63 -1.39 9.76
N ARG A 18 -7.71 -0.61 9.67
CA ARG A 18 -7.70 0.69 8.99
C ARG A 18 -6.69 1.64 9.62
N GLU A 19 -6.70 1.76 10.94
CA GLU A 19 -5.75 2.57 11.72
C GLU A 19 -4.30 2.16 11.41
N ARG A 20 -4.02 0.85 11.46
CA ARG A 20 -2.68 0.29 11.17
C ARG A 20 -2.19 0.65 9.78
N TYR A 21 -3.03 0.56 8.74
CA TYR A 21 -2.63 0.93 7.38
C TYR A 21 -2.50 2.44 7.22
N THR A 22 -3.36 3.22 7.86
CA THR A 22 -3.32 4.69 7.82
C THR A 22 -2.02 5.22 8.43
N GLY A 23 -1.60 4.67 9.58
CA GLY A 23 -0.37 5.08 10.26
C GLY A 23 0.92 4.80 9.49
N ARG A 24 0.85 3.99 8.42
CA ARG A 24 1.99 3.67 7.56
C ARG A 24 2.02 4.51 6.28
N LEU A 25 0.95 5.23 5.95
CA LEU A 25 0.90 5.99 4.72
C LEU A 25 2.00 7.06 4.67
N PRO A 26 2.61 7.30 3.48
CA PRO A 26 3.35 8.53 3.27
C PRO A 26 2.39 9.73 3.32
N ALA A 27 2.91 10.93 3.57
CA ALA A 27 2.07 12.13 3.57
C ALA A 27 1.65 12.53 2.14
N SER A 28 2.39 12.10 1.11
CA SER A 28 2.03 12.30 -0.30
C SER A 28 2.56 11.19 -1.21
N LEU A 29 1.94 11.00 -2.37
CA LEU A 29 2.44 10.07 -3.39
C LEU A 29 3.82 10.48 -3.94
N ASP A 30 4.18 11.76 -3.87
CA ASP A 30 5.49 12.28 -4.28
C ASP A 30 6.65 11.79 -3.40
N GLU A 31 6.38 11.26 -2.19
CA GLU A 31 7.40 10.61 -1.36
C GLU A 31 7.76 9.19 -1.87
N LEU A 32 7.01 8.67 -2.85
CA LEU A 32 7.27 7.35 -3.44
C LEU A 32 8.38 7.45 -4.49
N SER A 33 9.62 7.33 -4.05
CA SER A 33 10.83 7.47 -4.88
C SER A 33 11.55 6.14 -5.11
N GLY A 34 10.82 5.03 -5.05
CA GLY A 34 11.37 3.70 -5.26
C GLY A 34 11.86 3.47 -6.69
N PRO A 35 12.65 2.40 -6.90
CA PRO A 35 13.15 2.05 -8.22
C PRO A 35 11.99 1.68 -9.17
N ALA A 36 12.08 2.16 -10.41
CA ALA A 36 11.10 1.84 -11.46
C ALA A 36 11.45 0.60 -12.31
N GLN A 37 12.74 0.23 -12.33
CA GLN A 37 13.30 -0.82 -13.17
C GLN A 37 14.47 -1.51 -12.46
N GLY A 38 14.95 -2.62 -13.02
CA GLY A 38 16.04 -3.40 -12.45
C GLY A 38 15.62 -4.29 -11.29
N ARG A 39 16.63 -4.81 -10.58
CA ARG A 39 16.44 -5.81 -9.52
C ARG A 39 16.36 -5.15 -8.15
N VAL A 40 15.32 -5.51 -7.39
CA VAL A 40 15.05 -5.01 -6.04
C VAL A 40 14.97 -6.18 -5.08
N GLU A 41 15.61 -6.06 -3.92
CA GLU A 41 15.49 -7.04 -2.85
C GLU A 41 14.62 -6.49 -1.71
N LEU A 42 13.60 -7.25 -1.32
CA LEU A 42 12.73 -6.90 -0.21
C LEU A 42 13.41 -7.18 1.15
N PRO A 43 13.29 -6.25 2.11
CA PRO A 43 13.70 -6.49 3.48
C PRO A 43 13.02 -7.72 4.09
N LEU A 44 13.70 -8.37 5.04
CA LEU A 44 13.21 -9.61 5.69
C LEU A 44 11.87 -9.42 6.40
N HIS A 45 11.59 -8.25 6.96
CA HIS A 45 10.32 -7.97 7.63
C HIS A 45 9.15 -7.78 6.66
N VAL A 46 9.45 -7.48 5.38
CA VAL A 46 8.44 -7.34 4.31
C VAL A 46 8.19 -8.70 3.64
N ALA A 47 9.24 -9.49 3.44
CA ALA A 47 9.14 -10.83 2.87
C ALA A 47 9.99 -11.83 3.66
N TRP A 48 9.34 -12.51 4.61
CA TRP A 48 9.99 -13.43 5.57
C TRP A 48 10.51 -14.72 4.90
N SER A 49 9.87 -15.21 3.83
CA SER A 49 10.26 -16.44 3.13
C SER A 49 9.75 -16.45 1.69
N GLY A 50 10.53 -17.08 0.81
CA GLY A 50 10.25 -17.15 -0.64
C GLY A 50 11.15 -16.23 -1.47
N LEU A 51 10.61 -15.76 -2.60
CA LEU A 51 11.30 -14.86 -3.52
C LEU A 51 11.40 -13.46 -2.89
N ARG A 52 12.61 -13.05 -2.48
CA ARG A 52 12.88 -11.69 -1.96
C ARG A 52 13.45 -10.76 -3.02
N ALA A 53 14.04 -11.31 -4.07
CA ALA A 53 14.56 -10.53 -5.18
C ALA A 53 13.57 -10.50 -6.34
N TYR A 54 13.09 -9.32 -6.70
CA TYR A 54 12.16 -9.09 -7.79
C TYR A 54 12.83 -8.30 -8.89
N ASP A 55 12.56 -8.70 -10.13
CA ASP A 55 12.97 -7.97 -11.32
C ASP A 55 11.82 -7.07 -11.79
N LEU A 56 11.98 -5.76 -11.67
CA LEU A 56 10.97 -4.77 -12.02
C LEU A 56 10.78 -4.63 -13.54
N ASP A 57 11.74 -5.09 -14.34
CA ASP A 57 11.60 -5.16 -15.81
C ASP A 57 10.58 -6.24 -16.22
N ARG A 58 10.27 -7.17 -15.32
CA ARG A 58 9.24 -8.20 -15.52
C ARG A 58 7.91 -7.77 -14.90
N PRO A 59 6.86 -7.49 -15.71
CA PRO A 59 5.59 -6.94 -15.21
C PRO A 59 4.92 -7.76 -14.09
N ARG A 60 5.00 -9.09 -14.17
CA ARG A 60 4.45 -9.99 -13.13
C ARG A 60 5.20 -9.90 -11.81
N GLN A 61 6.52 -9.73 -11.86
CA GLN A 61 7.35 -9.60 -10.66
C GLN A 61 7.18 -8.22 -10.04
N ARG A 62 7.18 -7.16 -10.85
CA ARG A 62 6.84 -5.79 -10.41
C ARG A 62 5.49 -5.74 -9.70
N MET A 63 4.44 -6.30 -10.32
CA MET A 63 3.11 -6.39 -9.72
C MET A 63 3.12 -7.15 -8.38
N SER A 64 3.88 -8.24 -8.28
CA SER A 64 3.98 -9.03 -7.06
C SER A 64 4.71 -8.26 -5.95
N LEU A 65 5.79 -7.55 -6.27
CA LEU A 65 6.52 -6.70 -5.33
C LEU A 65 5.61 -5.62 -4.74
N TYR A 66 4.89 -4.89 -5.60
CA TYR A 66 3.99 -3.81 -5.16
C TYR A 66 2.90 -4.34 -4.24
N ARG A 67 2.31 -5.50 -4.57
CA ARG A 67 1.29 -6.12 -3.73
C ARG A 67 1.84 -6.52 -2.35
N THR A 68 3.05 -7.10 -2.30
CA THR A 68 3.69 -7.49 -1.04
C THR A 68 4.02 -6.27 -0.19
N VAL A 69 4.63 -5.24 -0.78
CA VAL A 69 5.02 -4.00 -0.08
C VAL A 69 3.78 -3.27 0.46
N LEU A 70 2.68 -3.21 -0.29
CA LEU A 70 1.42 -2.63 0.20
C LEU A 70 0.79 -3.40 1.36
N ALA A 71 0.97 -4.72 1.42
CA ALA A 71 0.41 -5.56 2.47
C ALA A 71 1.27 -5.53 3.75
N GLU A 72 2.58 -5.68 3.60
CA GLU A 72 3.49 -5.95 4.72
C GLU A 72 4.38 -4.75 5.10
N GLY A 73 4.63 -3.84 4.15
CA GLY A 73 5.55 -2.71 4.31
C GLY A 73 5.17 -1.74 5.42
N GLN A 74 6.19 -1.13 6.03
CA GLN A 74 6.07 0.08 6.84
C GLN A 74 6.26 1.32 5.97
N ARG A 75 6.08 2.51 6.54
CA ARG A 75 6.17 3.79 5.81
C ARG A 75 7.45 3.91 5.00
N ASP A 76 8.60 3.66 5.61
CA ASP A 76 9.90 3.72 4.92
C ASP A 76 9.99 2.73 3.75
N ASP A 77 9.46 1.52 3.91
CA ASP A 77 9.42 0.52 2.83
C ASP A 77 8.55 1.02 1.67
N LEU A 78 7.40 1.63 1.96
CA LEU A 78 6.53 2.19 0.93
C LEU A 78 7.26 3.27 0.13
N THR A 79 7.90 4.22 0.82
CA THR A 79 8.60 5.35 0.17
C THR A 79 9.85 4.93 -0.60
N THR A 80 10.52 3.86 -0.16
CA THR A 80 11.79 3.41 -0.77
C THR A 80 11.61 2.33 -1.85
N LEU A 81 10.50 1.60 -1.84
CA LEU A 81 10.28 0.46 -2.75
C LEU A 81 9.17 0.69 -3.77
N LEU A 82 8.29 1.67 -3.55
CA LEU A 82 7.25 2.05 -4.51
C LEU A 82 7.65 3.31 -5.25
N ASP A 83 7.37 3.32 -6.55
CA ASP A 83 7.44 4.50 -7.40
C ASP A 83 6.02 5.03 -7.62
N ARG A 84 5.89 6.36 -7.60
CA ARG A 84 4.61 7.07 -7.77
C ARG A 84 3.91 6.69 -9.08
N ASP A 85 4.60 6.84 -10.20
CA ASP A 85 3.99 6.73 -11.53
C ASP A 85 3.61 5.28 -11.84
N LEU A 86 4.47 4.34 -11.46
CA LEU A 86 4.18 2.92 -11.55
C LEU A 86 3.02 2.51 -10.64
N LEU A 87 2.96 3.02 -9.41
CA LEU A 87 1.85 2.72 -8.51
C LEU A 87 0.53 3.20 -9.13
N VAL A 88 0.48 4.44 -9.60
CA VAL A 88 -0.72 5.01 -10.24
C VAL A 88 -1.12 4.20 -11.49
N ALA A 89 -0.15 3.86 -12.35
CA ALA A 89 -0.40 3.08 -13.56
C ALA A 89 -0.89 1.65 -13.25
N GLN A 90 -0.38 1.01 -12.21
CA GLN A 90 -0.72 -0.36 -11.83
C GLN A 90 -1.94 -0.45 -10.92
N TRP A 91 -2.34 0.65 -10.27
CA TRP A 91 -3.43 0.69 -9.31
C TRP A 91 -4.75 0.06 -9.78
N PRO A 92 -5.21 0.28 -11.04
CA PRO A 92 -6.46 -0.31 -11.52
C PRO A 92 -6.52 -1.84 -11.40
N VAL A 93 -5.36 -2.51 -11.52
CA VAL A 93 -5.20 -3.95 -11.32
C VAL A 93 -4.84 -4.26 -9.87
N LEU A 94 -3.89 -3.55 -9.25
CA LEU A 94 -3.46 -3.79 -7.87
C LEU A 94 -4.63 -3.73 -6.87
N ARG A 95 -5.56 -2.78 -7.04
CA ARG A 95 -6.73 -2.58 -6.16
C ARG A 95 -7.68 -3.78 -6.12
N THR A 96 -7.60 -4.70 -7.09
CA THR A 96 -8.38 -5.96 -7.11
C THR A 96 -7.62 -7.11 -6.44
N LEU A 97 -6.32 -6.95 -6.24
CA LEU A 97 -5.41 -7.97 -5.69
C LEU A 97 -5.02 -7.71 -4.24
N VAL A 98 -5.29 -6.52 -3.70
CA VAL A 98 -5.04 -6.16 -2.29
C VAL A 98 -6.32 -6.24 -1.46
N SER A 99 -6.18 -6.25 -0.13
CA SER A 99 -7.32 -6.26 0.77
C SER A 99 -8.18 -5.00 0.63
N ARG A 100 -9.48 -5.12 0.91
CA ARG A 100 -10.42 -3.98 0.89
C ARG A 100 -9.95 -2.83 1.79
N HIS A 101 -9.31 -3.12 2.92
CA HIS A 101 -8.82 -2.10 3.85
C HIS A 101 -7.67 -1.29 3.26
N ILE A 102 -6.70 -1.94 2.62
CA ILE A 102 -5.59 -1.27 1.92
C ILE A 102 -6.17 -0.38 0.82
N ARG A 103 -7.06 -0.93 -0.02
CA ARG A 103 -7.67 -0.16 -1.11
C ARG A 103 -8.37 1.10 -0.60
N LEU A 104 -9.23 0.96 0.41
CA LEU A 104 -9.99 2.10 0.96
C LEU A 104 -9.06 3.15 1.56
N VAL A 105 -8.06 2.74 2.35
CA VAL A 105 -7.12 3.66 2.99
C VAL A 105 -6.31 4.45 1.94
N TRP A 106 -5.83 3.78 0.89
CA TRP A 106 -5.04 4.43 -0.15
C TRP A 106 -5.88 5.32 -1.08
N GLU A 107 -7.09 4.90 -1.47
CA GLU A 107 -7.98 5.71 -2.32
C GLU A 107 -8.54 6.94 -1.58
N ASP A 108 -8.78 6.82 -0.27
CA ASP A 108 -9.23 7.91 0.61
C ASP A 108 -8.11 8.95 0.83
N ALA A 109 -6.87 8.50 1.03
CA ALA A 109 -5.72 9.38 1.20
C ALA A 109 -5.23 9.99 -0.12
N PHE A 110 -5.32 9.25 -1.23
CA PHE A 110 -4.76 9.66 -2.51
C PHE A 110 -5.82 9.63 -3.63
N PRO A 111 -6.53 10.75 -3.87
CA PRO A 111 -7.56 10.84 -4.90
C PRO A 111 -7.05 10.54 -6.33
N ALA A 112 -5.74 10.65 -6.57
CA ALA A 112 -5.12 10.27 -7.84
C ALA A 112 -5.24 8.77 -8.15
N LEU A 113 -5.34 7.90 -7.12
CA LEU A 113 -5.53 6.45 -7.29
C LEU A 113 -7.00 6.10 -7.54
N ALA A 114 -7.93 6.85 -6.94
CA ALA A 114 -9.37 6.66 -7.14
C ALA A 114 -9.82 7.14 -8.53
N ARG A 115 -9.21 8.20 -9.04
CA ARG A 115 -9.45 8.67 -10.41
C ARG A 115 -8.85 7.66 -11.37
N ARG A 116 -9.72 7.13 -12.23
CA ARG A 116 -9.35 6.24 -13.32
C ARG A 116 -8.51 7.06 -14.31
N THR A 117 -7.20 7.16 -14.10
CA THR A 117 -6.31 7.78 -15.08
C THR A 117 -6.36 6.89 -16.32
N PRO A 118 -6.85 7.37 -17.48
CA PRO A 118 -6.68 6.62 -18.71
C PRO A 118 -5.18 6.50 -18.93
N THR A 119 -4.69 5.26 -19.01
CA THR A 119 -3.35 4.99 -19.54
C THR A 119 -3.23 5.72 -20.88
N ALA A 120 -2.28 6.66 -20.97
CA ALA A 120 -1.83 7.19 -22.25
C ALA A 120 -1.17 6.04 -23.02
N ALA A 121 -1.66 5.82 -24.24
CA ALA A 121 -1.23 4.79 -25.18
C ALA A 121 0.12 5.11 -25.81
#